data_AF-A0A7V2FZ54-F1
#
_entry.id   AF-A0A7V2FZ54-F1
#
_cell.length_a   1.000
_cell.length_b   1.000
_cell.length_c   1.000
_cell.angle_alpha   90.00
_cell.angle_beta   90.00
_cell.angle_gamma   90.00
#
_symmetry.space_group_name_H-M   'P 1'
#
loop_
_entity.id
_entity.type
_entity.pdbx_description
1 polymer ?
#
loop_
_entity_poly.entity_id
_entity_poly.type
_entity_poly.pdbx_seq_one_letter_code
_entity_poly.pdbx_strand_id
1 'polypeptide(L)' 'PLARMGEPRDIANAYLFLASDEASFITGVTLRVDGGIRVGT' A
#
# COMPACT_ATOMS: atom_id res chain seq x y z
N PRO A 1 2.86 9.91 9.97
CA PRO A 1 2.10 8.68 10.28
C PRO A 1 0.59 8.97 10.37
N LEU A 2 -0.23 8.14 9.75
CA LEU A 2 -1.69 8.14 9.91
C LEU A 2 -1.98 7.65 11.33
N ALA A 3 -2.40 8.55 12.22
CA ALA A 3 -2.67 8.26 13.63
C ALA A 3 -3.96 7.45 13.84
N ARG A 4 -4.16 6.40 13.03
CA ARG A 4 -5.29 5.47 13.09
C ARG A 4 -4.83 4.05 12.80
N MET A 5 -5.61 3.08 13.26
CA MET A 5 -5.42 1.70 12.83
C MET A 5 -5.77 1.56 11.35
N GLY A 6 -5.03 0.68 10.67
CA GLY A 6 -5.38 0.25 9.32
C GLY A 6 -6.66 -0.55 9.35
N GLU A 7 -7.49 -0.36 8.33
CA GLU A 7 -8.70 -1.12 8.10
C GLU A 7 -8.46 -2.13 6.97
N PRO A 8 -9.20 -3.25 6.91
CA PRO A 8 -9.09 -4.20 5.79
C PRO A 8 -9.20 -3.54 4.41
N ARG A 9 -9.96 -2.44 4.33
CA ARG A 9 -10.16 -1.68 3.10
C ARG A 9 -8.89 -0.94 2.63
N ASP A 10 -7.98 -0.56 3.53
CA ASP A 10 -6.70 0.05 3.14
C ASP A 10 -5.84 -0.94 2.34
N ILE A 11 -5.80 -2.21 2.79
CA ILE A 11 -5.09 -3.29 2.09
C ILE A 11 -5.79 -3.61 0.77
N ALA A 12 -7.12 -3.76 0.79
CA ALA A 12 -7.89 -4.08 -0.41
C ALA A 12 -7.69 -3.04 -1.52
N ASN A 13 -7.68 -1.75 -1.18
CA ASN A 13 -7.44 -0.67 -2.14
C ASN A 13 -6.01 -0.73 -2.72
N ALA A 14 -5.00 -1.06 -1.92
CA ALA A 14 -3.63 -1.21 -2.41
C ALA A 14 -3.50 -2.37 -3.41
N TYR A 15 -4.16 -3.50 -3.13
CA TYR A 15 -4.23 -4.61 -4.08
C TYR A 15 -5.03 -4.26 -5.33
N LEU A 16 -6.14 -3.53 -5.19
CA LEU A 16 -6.94 -3.08 -6.33
C LEU A 16 -6.09 -2.21 -7.28
N PHE A 17 -5.28 -1.31 -6.74
CA PHE A 17 -4.33 -0.53 -7.54
C PHE A 17 -3.27 -1.42 -8.20
N LEU A 18 -2.65 -2.34 -7.46
CA LEU A 18 -1.64 -3.24 -8.05
C LEU A 18 -2.21 -4.16 -9.14
N ALA A 19 -3.51 -4.44 -9.10
CA ALA A 19 -4.20 -5.24 -10.10
C ALA A 19 -4.72 -4.42 -11.29
N SER A 20 -4.61 -3.08 -11.25
CA SER A 20 -5.12 -2.20 -12.29
C SER A 20 -4.06 -1.88 -13.35
N ASP A 21 -4.50 -1.37 -14.50
CA ASP A 21 -3.61 -1.03 -15.63
C ASP A 21 -2.61 0.08 -15.27
N GLU A 22 -2.96 0.94 -14.29
CA GLU A 22 -2.11 2.00 -13.77
C GLU A 22 -0.83 1.46 -13.09
N ALA A 23 -0.83 0.22 -12.61
CA ALA A 23 0.32 -0.44 -12.01
C ALA A 23 1.14 -1.27 -13.01
N SER A 24 0.88 -1.17 -14.32
CA SER A 24 1.49 -2.02 -15.37
C SER A 24 3.02 -2.04 -15.42
N PHE A 25 3.70 -1.04 -14.85
CA PHE A 25 5.17 -0.99 -14.78
C PHE A 25 5.73 -1.28 -13.38
N ILE A 26 4.88 -1.63 -12.42
CA ILE A 26 5.28 -1.91 -11.03
C ILE A 26 5.45 -3.42 -10.86
N THR A 27 6.68 -3.87 -10.63
CA THR A 27 6.99 -5.28 -10.36
C THR A 27 8.21 -5.41 -9.47
N GLY A 28 8.32 -6.53 -8.74
CA GLY A 28 9.48 -6.84 -7.89
C GLY A 28 9.64 -5.97 -6.64
N VAL A 29 8.59 -5.24 -6.23
CA VAL A 29 8.62 -4.33 -5.08
C VAL A 29 7.71 -4.79 -3.96
N THR A 30 8.04 -4.39 -2.72
CA THR A 30 7.15 -4.55 -1.56
C THR A 30 6.44 -3.23 -1.30
N LEU A 31 5.14 -3.15 -1.59
CA LEU A 31 4.31 -2.00 -1.25
C LEU A 31 3.88 -2.07 0.22
N ARG A 32 4.40 -1.15 1.04
CA ARG A 32 4.04 -1.09 2.46
C ARG A 32 2.77 -0.26 2.65
N VAL A 33 1.80 -0.84 3.34
CA VAL A 33 0.52 -0.20 3.70
C VAL A 33 0.38 -0.21 5.22
N ASP A 34 1.12 0.68 5.90
CA ASP A 34 1.22 0.71 7.36
C ASP A 34 0.89 2.08 7.96
N GLY A 35 0.32 2.99 7.15
CA GLY A 35 0.07 4.37 7.57
C GLY A 35 1.34 5.17 7.91
N GLY A 36 2.52 4.74 7.46
CA GLY A 36 3.78 5.43 7.76
C GLY A 36 4.25 5.24 9.19
N ILE A 37 3.90 4.12 9.83
CA ILE A 37 4.44 3.71 11.14
C ILE A 37 5.93 3.40 11.03
N ARG A 38 6.37 2.77 9.93
CA ARG A 38 7.78 2.59 9.65
C ARG A 38 8.26 3.65 8.67
N VAL A 39 9.00 4.63 9.19
CA VAL A 39 9.81 5.53 8.38
C VAL A 39 11.06 4.77 7.93
N GLY A 40 11.32 4.70 6.62
CA GLY A 40 12.53 4.09 6.07
C GLY A 40 13.77 4.90 6.44
N THR A 41 14.90 4.21 6.60
CA THR A 41 16.24 4.82 6.71
C THR A 41 16.68 5.43 5.39
#